data_AF-A0A923YSU4-F1
#
_entry.id   AF-A0A923YSU4-F1
#
_cell.length_a   1.000
_cell.length_b   1.000
_cell.length_c   1.000
_cell.angle_alpha   90.00
_cell.angle_beta   90.00
_cell.angle_gamma   90.00
#
_symmetry.space_group_name_H-M   'P 1'
#
loop_
_entity.id
_entity.type
_entity.pdbx_description
1 polymer ?
#
loop_
_entity_poly.entity_id
_entity_poly.type
_entity_poly.pdbx_seq_one_letter_code
_entity_poly.pdbx_strand_id
1 'polypeptide(L)' 'MTNTDPTPRATQRPAEFQRPSHWTTTPAPEPKAIQPSEDPDGLDPTRFGDWERNGIAIDF' A
#
# COMPACT_ATOMS: atom_id res chain seq x y z
N MET A 1 -35.13 40.34 16.64
CA MET A 1 -35.15 38.89 16.98
C MET A 1 -34.42 38.17 15.88
N THR A 2 -33.15 37.81 16.10
CA THR A 2 -32.35 37.07 15.11
C THR A 2 -32.64 35.59 15.30
N ASN A 3 -33.34 34.99 14.34
CA ASN A 3 -33.58 33.55 14.34
C ASN A 3 -32.27 32.84 14.04
N THR A 4 -31.69 32.21 15.06
CA THR A 4 -30.52 31.33 14.92
C THR A 4 -31.05 29.92 14.77
N ASP A 5 -31.44 29.53 13.56
CA ASP A 5 -31.81 28.13 13.31
C ASP A 5 -30.53 27.26 13.37
N PRO A 6 -30.52 26.17 14.15
CA PRO A 6 -29.35 25.31 14.25
C PRO A 6 -29.14 24.51 12.97
N THR A 7 -27.89 24.46 12.49
CA THR A 7 -27.51 23.67 11.33
C THR A 7 -27.81 22.17 11.58
N PRO A 8 -28.52 21.47 10.69
CA PRO A 8 -28.88 20.07 10.88
C PRO A 8 -27.63 19.17 10.92
N ARG A 9 -27.58 18.26 11.89
CA ARG A 9 -26.49 17.27 12.02
C ARG A 9 -26.73 16.08 11.09
N ALA A 10 -25.72 15.72 10.29
CA ALA A 10 -25.75 14.55 9.41
C ALA A 10 -25.53 13.25 10.22
N THR A 11 -26.55 12.80 10.94
CA THR A 11 -26.52 11.57 11.77
C THR A 11 -26.88 10.30 10.99
N GLN A 12 -27.32 10.44 9.74
CA GLN A 12 -27.73 9.32 8.89
C GLN A 12 -26.70 9.11 7.78
N ARG A 13 -26.30 7.85 7.57
CA ARG A 13 -25.46 7.48 6.42
C ARG A 13 -26.26 7.67 5.12
N PRO A 14 -25.72 8.36 4.09
CA PRO A 14 -26.33 8.43 2.77
C PRO A 14 -26.60 7.04 2.20
N ALA A 15 -27.74 6.88 1.53
CA ALA A 15 -28.18 5.58 1.01
C ALA A 15 -27.25 5.02 -0.07
N GLU A 16 -26.62 5.91 -0.84
CA GLU A 16 -25.85 5.54 -2.02
C GLU A 16 -24.41 6.06 -1.94
N PHE A 17 -23.48 5.18 -2.28
CA PHE A 17 -22.07 5.51 -2.51
C PHE A 17 -21.76 5.20 -3.97
N GLN A 18 -21.50 6.25 -4.76
CA GLN A 18 -21.11 6.10 -6.15
C GLN A 18 -19.59 5.95 -6.23
N ARG A 19 -19.15 4.78 -6.72
CA ARG A 19 -17.72 4.52 -6.95
C ARG A 19 -17.23 5.31 -8.17
N PRO A 20 -16.00 5.85 -8.14
CA PRO A 20 -15.40 6.46 -9.32
C PRO A 20 -15.28 5.47 -10.49
N SER A 21 -15.39 5.96 -11.73
CA SER A 21 -15.34 5.13 -12.94
C SER A 21 -14.01 4.38 -13.14
N HIS A 22 -12.92 4.88 -12.56
CA HIS A 22 -11.59 4.27 -12.64
C HIS A 22 -11.35 3.19 -11.57
N TRP A 23 -12.30 2.95 -10.67
CA TRP A 23 -12.17 1.87 -9.68
C TRP A 23 -12.52 0.53 -10.30
N THR A 24 -11.53 -0.36 -10.31
CA THR A 24 -11.69 -1.76 -10.65
C THR A 24 -11.76 -2.62 -9.38
N THR A 25 -12.58 -3.67 -9.43
CA THR A 25 -12.67 -4.73 -8.40
C THR A 25 -12.03 -6.04 -8.89
N THR A 26 -11.29 -6.01 -10.01
CA THR A 26 -10.57 -7.18 -10.46
C THR A 26 -9.56 -7.61 -9.40
N PRO A 27 -9.42 -8.92 -9.13
CA PRO A 27 -8.42 -9.41 -8.21
C PRO A 27 -7.01 -9.00 -8.67
N ALA A 28 -6.10 -8.88 -7.71
CA ALA A 28 -4.68 -8.71 -8.02
C ALA A 28 -4.19 -9.87 -8.91
N PRO A 29 -3.20 -9.62 -9.79
CA PRO A 29 -2.58 -10.70 -10.57
C PRO A 29 -1.97 -11.75 -9.65
N GLU A 30 -1.85 -12.98 -10.14
CA GLU A 30 -1.17 -14.04 -9.40
C GLU A 30 0.27 -13.65 -9.09
N PRO A 31 0.76 -13.93 -7.87
CA PRO A 31 2.16 -13.73 -7.52
C PRO A 31 3.07 -14.50 -8.48
N LYS A 32 4.11 -13.84 -8.98
CA LYS A 32 5.15 -14.50 -9.77
C LYS A 32 6.32 -14.84 -8.85
N ALA A 33 6.88 -16.03 -9.03
CA ALA A 33 8.16 -16.36 -8.42
C ALA A 33 9.22 -15.37 -8.94
N ILE A 34 10.05 -14.86 -8.01
CA ILE A 34 11.26 -14.12 -8.37
C ILE A 34 12.20 -15.08 -9.08
N GLN A 35 12.72 -14.65 -10.24
CA GLN A 35 13.85 -15.32 -10.86
C GLN A 35 15.11 -14.80 -10.15
N PRO A 36 15.93 -15.67 -9.56
CA PRO A 36 17.21 -15.24 -9.01
C PRO A 36 18.05 -14.64 -10.14
N SER A 37 18.38 -13.36 -10.04
CA SER A 37 19.41 -12.76 -10.87
C SER A 37 20.76 -12.84 -10.16
N GLU A 38 21.83 -13.05 -10.91
CA GLU A 38 23.16 -12.73 -10.40
C GLU A 38 23.16 -11.24 -10.08
N ASP A 39 23.42 -10.92 -8.81
CA ASP A 39 23.49 -9.56 -8.30
C ASP A 39 24.94 -9.26 -7.93
N PRO A 40 25.80 -8.98 -8.94
CA PRO A 40 27.23 -8.77 -8.72
C PRO A 40 27.52 -7.49 -7.92
N ASP A 41 26.63 -6.50 -8.00
CA ASP A 41 26.78 -5.20 -7.35
C ASP A 41 26.08 -5.14 -5.99
N GLY A 42 25.36 -6.19 -5.57
CA GLY A 42 24.64 -6.22 -4.29
C GLY A 42 23.45 -5.28 -4.23
N LEU A 43 22.91 -4.88 -5.38
CA LEU A 43 21.85 -3.88 -5.53
C LEU A 43 20.45 -4.50 -5.66
N ASP A 44 20.32 -5.83 -5.52
CA ASP A 44 19.00 -6.45 -5.45
C ASP A 44 18.24 -5.82 -4.28
N PRO A 45 17.08 -5.20 -4.54
CA PRO A 45 16.30 -4.56 -3.49
C PRO A 45 15.85 -5.51 -2.38
N THR A 46 15.90 -6.81 -2.63
CA THR A 46 15.61 -7.88 -1.67
C THR A 46 16.79 -8.15 -0.73
N ARG A 47 18.00 -7.67 -1.06
CA ARG A 47 19.24 -7.84 -0.25
C ARG A 47 19.63 -6.60 0.54
N PHE A 48 18.77 -5.59 0.62
CA PHE A 48 18.93 -4.49 1.57
C PHE A 48 18.68 -5.00 3.00
N GLY A 49 19.74 -5.42 3.69
CA GLY A 49 19.71 -5.95 5.08
C GLY A 49 20.57 -7.20 5.26
N ASP A 50 20.78 -7.97 4.19
CA ASP A 50 21.62 -9.17 4.17
C ASP A 50 23.06 -8.80 3.79
N TRP A 51 23.78 -8.07 4.65
CA TRP A 51 25.18 -7.75 4.38
C TRP A 51 26.10 -8.85 4.89
N GLU A 52 27.01 -9.36 4.07
CA GLU A 52 28.01 -10.32 4.53
C GLU A 52 29.39 -9.69 4.64
N ARG A 53 30.08 -9.92 5.76
CA ARG A 53 31.50 -9.59 5.92
C ARG A 53 32.26 -10.81 6.40
N ASN A 54 33.24 -11.25 5.63
CA ASN A 54 34.03 -12.46 5.91
C ASN A 54 33.17 -13.72 6.14
N GLY A 55 32.07 -13.86 5.39
CA GLY A 55 31.14 -14.98 5.51
C GLY A 55 30.25 -14.96 6.75
N ILE A 56 30.18 -13.81 7.45
CA ILE A 56 29.27 -13.59 8.57
C ILE A 56 28.19 -12.63 8.11
N ALA A 57 26.93 -13.04 8.24
CA ALA A 57 25.77 -12.19 8.02
C ALA A 57 25.73 -11.09 9.09
N ILE A 58 25.61 -9.84 8.63
CA ILE A 58 25.50 -8.61 9.39
C ILE A 58 24.16 -7.99 8.98
N ASP A 59 23.27 -7.86 9.96
CA ASP A 59 22.05 -7.08 9.90
C ASP A 59 22.13 -6.01 11.02
N PHE A 60 21.49 -4.85 10.83
CA PHE A 60 21.45 -3.77 11.83
C PHE A 60 20.16 -3.81 12.66
#